data_AF-A0A519WY62-F1
#
_entry.id   AF-A0A519WY62-F1
#
_cell.length_a   1.000
_cell.length_b   1.000
_cell.length_c   1.000
_cell.angle_alpha   90.00
_cell.angle_beta   90.00
_cell.angle_gamma   90.00
#
_symmetry.space_group_name_H-M   'P 1'
#
loop_
_entity.id
_entity.type
_entity.pdbx_description
1 polymer ?
#
loop_
_entity_poly.entity_id
_entity_poly.type
_entity_poly.pdbx_seq_one_letter_code
_entity_poly.pdbx_strand_id
1 'polypeptide(L)'
;MDRLIIESALSDVSEIFLVTDDEGNDNSFAIVLGFKASNTDQILNAFSGLKAVSVGDDIQLVICKTQVTGIYDLEIKTARLDEPIRIMNKAITSETLGAIEDRVNKNVHIVLTTNVSEEDNWIRVSATHIKDCERA
;
A
#
# COMPACT_ATOMS: atom_id res chain seq x y z
N MET A 1 -9.16 -9.61 13.14
CA MET A 1 -9.85 -9.42 11.85
C MET A 1 -9.22 -10.38 10.86
N ASP A 2 -10.01 -11.01 9.98
CA ASP A 2 -9.50 -12.00 9.01
C ASP A 2 -8.79 -11.30 7.83
N ARG A 3 -7.70 -11.89 7.34
CA ARG A 3 -6.97 -11.44 6.14
C ARG A 3 -7.91 -11.21 4.96
N LEU A 4 -8.84 -12.13 4.73
CA LEU A 4 -9.77 -12.05 3.59
C LEU A 4 -10.72 -10.85 3.69
N ILE A 5 -11.07 -10.43 4.91
CA ILE A 5 -11.90 -9.24 5.13
C ILE A 5 -11.12 -7.98 4.78
N ILE A 6 -9.85 -7.90 5.20
CA ILE A 6 -8.96 -6.78 4.87
C ILE A 6 -8.74 -6.73 3.36
N GLU A 7 -8.44 -7.87 2.74
CA GLU A 7 -8.23 -7.96 1.28
C GLU A 7 -9.47 -7.52 0.50
N SER A 8 -10.66 -8.00 0.89
CA SER A 8 -11.92 -7.60 0.25
C SER A 8 -12.14 -6.09 0.34
N ALA A 9 -11.90 -5.47 1.50
CA ALA A 9 -12.08 -4.04 1.66
C ALA A 9 -11.04 -3.23 0.84
N LEU A 10 -9.78 -3.65 0.86
CA LEU A 10 -8.71 -2.98 0.12
C LEU A 10 -8.76 -3.24 -1.39
N SER A 11 -9.51 -4.25 -1.85
CA SER A 11 -9.67 -4.53 -3.28
C SER A 11 -10.38 -3.38 -4.03
N ASP A 12 -11.14 -2.55 -3.32
CA ASP A 12 -11.88 -1.39 -3.83
C ASP A 12 -11.00 -0.15 -4.12
N VAL A 13 -9.67 -0.24 -3.95
CA VAL A 13 -8.75 0.84 -4.33
C VAL A 13 -9.02 1.25 -5.77
N SER A 14 -9.40 2.51 -5.95
CA SER A 14 -9.75 3.11 -7.23
C SER A 14 -8.55 3.77 -7.89
N GLU A 15 -7.63 4.32 -7.09
CA GLU A 15 -6.43 5.00 -7.57
C GLU A 15 -5.28 4.86 -6.57
N ILE A 16 -4.05 4.99 -7.06
CA ILE A 16 -2.85 5.03 -6.22
C ILE A 16 -2.10 6.30 -6.59
N PHE A 17 -1.91 7.18 -5.60
CA PHE A 17 -1.20 8.44 -5.78
C PHE A 17 -0.23 8.67 -4.63
N LEU A 18 0.63 9.67 -4.80
CA LEU A 18 1.77 9.91 -3.92
C LEU A 18 1.62 11.27 -3.26
N VAL A 19 1.91 11.32 -1.97
CA VAL A 19 2.04 12.58 -1.23
C VAL A 19 3.45 12.61 -0.65
N THR A 20 4.17 13.70 -0.91
CA THR A 20 5.42 13.99 -0.21
C THR A 20 5.09 15.07 0.81
N ASP A 21 5.33 14.79 2.09
CA ASP A 21 5.32 15.84 3.10
C ASP A 21 6.70 16.49 3.09
N ASP A 22 6.79 17.69 2.49
CA ASP A 22 8.02 18.50 2.47
C ASP A 22 8.15 19.39 3.73
N GLU A 23 7.14 19.42 4.61
CA GLU A 23 7.09 20.34 5.76
C GLU A 23 7.38 19.66 7.12
N GLY A 24 7.48 18.33 7.15
CA GLY A 24 7.83 17.56 8.35
C GLY A 24 9.31 17.15 8.41
N ASN A 25 9.89 17.16 9.61
CA ASN A 25 11.29 16.80 9.91
C ASN A 25 11.68 15.32 9.62
N ASP A 26 10.80 14.59 8.95
CA ASP A 26 10.91 13.17 8.62
C ASP A 26 10.50 13.07 7.14
N ASN A 27 11.47 13.08 6.21
CA ASN A 27 11.30 13.03 4.74
C ASN A 27 10.49 11.79 4.32
N SER A 28 9.19 11.79 4.58
CA SER A 28 8.32 10.64 4.48
C SER A 28 7.61 10.68 3.14
N PHE A 29 7.66 9.57 2.42
CA PHE A 29 6.98 9.41 1.15
C PHE A 29 5.74 8.55 1.37
N ALA A 30 4.56 9.13 1.16
CA ALA A 30 3.30 8.43 1.36
C ALA A 30 2.77 7.89 0.03
N ILE A 31 2.52 6.58 0.02
CA ILE A 31 1.70 5.92 -0.99
C ILE A 31 0.27 5.93 -0.47
N VAL A 32 -0.61 6.67 -1.15
CA VAL A 32 -2.01 6.82 -0.79
C VAL A 32 -2.85 5.88 -1.64
N LEU A 33 -3.55 4.97 -0.96
CA LEU A 33 -4.59 4.14 -1.53
C LEU A 33 -5.89 4.96 -1.59
N GLY A 34 -6.29 5.34 -2.80
CA GLY A 34 -7.47 6.15 -3.05
C GLY A 34 -8.73 5.29 -3.16
N PHE A 35 -9.73 5.62 -2.35
CA PHE A 35 -11.04 4.98 -2.32
C PHE A 35 -12.15 5.98 -2.61
N LYS A 36 -13.29 5.46 -3.06
CA LYS A 36 -14.54 6.23 -3.18
C LYS A 36 -15.16 6.42 -1.79
N ALA A 37 -15.71 7.61 -1.55
CA ALA A 37 -16.26 8.02 -0.26
C ALA A 37 -17.41 7.15 0.29
N SER A 38 -18.02 6.29 -0.54
CA SER A 38 -19.12 5.41 -0.11
C SER A 38 -18.69 4.31 0.86
N ASN A 39 -17.39 3.99 0.94
CA ASN A 39 -16.89 2.83 1.68
C ASN A 39 -16.00 3.21 2.87
N THR A 40 -15.96 4.48 3.27
CA THR A 40 -15.04 5.02 4.29
C THR A 40 -14.92 4.16 5.54
N ASP A 41 -16.02 3.82 6.21
CA ASP A 41 -15.98 3.04 7.45
C ASP A 41 -15.38 1.64 7.26
N GLN A 42 -15.65 0.99 6.13
CA GLN A 42 -15.12 -0.32 5.82
C GLN A 42 -13.60 -0.26 5.61
N ILE A 43 -13.14 0.77 4.88
CA ILE A 43 -11.72 0.99 4.63
C ILE A 43 -10.97 1.32 5.92
N LEU A 44 -11.50 2.22 6.75
CA LEU A 44 -10.91 2.58 8.04
C LEU A 44 -10.77 1.36 8.95
N ASN A 45 -11.81 0.53 9.02
CA ASN A 45 -11.79 -0.71 9.80
C ASN A 45 -10.76 -1.72 9.26
N ALA A 46 -10.67 -1.89 7.94
CA ALA A 46 -9.69 -2.77 7.32
C ALA A 46 -8.25 -2.29 7.54
N PHE A 47 -8.00 -0.99 7.41
CA PHE A 47 -6.68 -0.39 7.63
C PHE A 47 -6.26 -0.46 9.11
N SER A 48 -7.21 -0.23 10.03
CA SER A 48 -7.00 -0.44 11.47
C SER A 48 -6.71 -1.90 11.78
N GLY A 49 -7.43 -2.83 11.13
CA GLY A 49 -7.18 -4.26 11.22
C GLY A 49 -5.79 -4.65 10.73
N LEU A 50 -5.37 -4.09 9.60
CA LEU A 50 -4.02 -4.29 9.04
C LEU A 50 -2.95 -3.77 10.01
N LYS A 51 -3.12 -2.55 10.51
CA LYS A 51 -2.20 -1.94 11.49
C LYS A 51 -2.08 -2.78 12.75
N ALA A 52 -3.20 -3.30 13.25
CA ALA A 52 -3.25 -4.15 14.44
C ALA A 52 -2.52 -5.49 14.24
N VAL A 53 -2.64 -6.13 13.07
CA VAL A 53 -1.91 -7.38 12.78
C VAL A 53 -0.44 -7.14 12.48
N SER A 54 -0.04 -5.90 12.18
CA SER A 54 1.34 -5.56 11.83
C SER A 54 2.09 -4.80 12.93
N VAL A 55 1.51 -4.63 14.13
CA VAL A 55 2.17 -3.89 15.23
C VAL A 55 3.44 -4.61 15.66
N GLY A 56 4.58 -3.93 15.51
CA GLY A 56 5.88 -4.41 15.98
C GLY A 56 6.56 -5.42 15.05
N ASP A 57 6.02 -5.63 13.85
CA ASP A 57 6.57 -6.50 12.83
C ASP A 57 6.93 -5.70 11.57
N ASP A 58 7.85 -6.25 10.78
CA ASP A 58 8.21 -5.65 9.49
C ASP A 58 7.08 -5.82 8.48
N ILE A 59 6.77 -4.71 7.80
CA ILE A 59 5.77 -4.68 6.74
C ILE A 59 6.49 -4.47 5.42
N GLN A 60 6.30 -5.39 4.49
CA GLN A 60 6.86 -5.27 3.14
C GLN A 60 5.76 -4.98 2.14
N LEU A 61 5.97 -3.98 1.30
CA LEU A 61 5.13 -3.69 0.15
C LEU A 61 5.78 -4.25 -1.11
N VAL A 62 5.08 -5.12 -1.82
CA VAL A 62 5.54 -5.63 -3.12
C VAL A 62 4.61 -5.10 -4.20
N ILE A 63 5.17 -4.38 -5.17
CA ILE A 63 4.47 -3.96 -6.38
C ILE A 63 4.84 -4.94 -7.49
N CYS A 64 3.89 -5.81 -7.80
CA CYS A 64 4.01 -6.86 -8.80
C CYS A 64 3.62 -6.33 -10.18
N LYS A 65 4.54 -6.40 -11.14
CA LYS A 65 4.24 -6.11 -12.55
C LYS A 65 3.36 -7.23 -13.11
N THR A 66 2.21 -6.88 -13.67
CA THR A 66 1.35 -7.85 -14.38
C THR A 66 1.72 -7.93 -15.85
N GLN A 67 1.09 -8.85 -16.60
CA GLN A 67 1.25 -8.94 -18.05
C GLN A 67 0.64 -7.73 -18.80
N VAL A 68 -0.22 -6.96 -18.16
CA VAL A 68 -0.85 -5.78 -18.75
C VAL A 68 -0.08 -4.54 -18.31
N THR A 69 0.52 -3.86 -19.28
CA THR A 69 1.27 -2.61 -19.03
C THR A 69 0.40 -1.58 -18.31
N GLY A 70 0.93 -1.01 -17.23
CA GLY A 70 0.22 -0.01 -16.42
C GLY A 70 -0.69 -0.63 -15.35
N ILE A 71 -0.82 -1.96 -15.30
CA ILE A 71 -1.58 -2.68 -14.28
C ILE A 71 -0.62 -3.47 -13.38
N TYR A 72 -0.81 -3.31 -12.07
CA TYR A 72 0.05 -3.87 -11.05
C TYR A 72 -0.80 -4.50 -9.94
N ASP A 73 -0.26 -5.53 -9.30
CA ASP A 73 -0.81 -6.07 -8.06
C ASP A 73 0.03 -5.53 -6.89
N LEU A 74 -0.60 -5.16 -5.78
CA LEU A 74 0.11 -4.83 -4.55
C LEU A 74 0.00 -5.99 -3.56
N GLU A 75 1.11 -6.44 -3.01
CA GLU A 75 1.12 -7.39 -1.90
C GLU A 75 1.63 -6.71 -0.64
N ILE A 76 0.88 -6.82 0.45
CA ILE A 76 1.31 -6.38 1.78
C ILE A 76 1.67 -7.63 2.58
N LYS A 77 2.95 -7.75 2.94
CA LYS A 77 3.51 -8.89 3.66
C LYS A 77 3.90 -8.51 5.07
N THR A 78 3.59 -9.38 6.01
CA THR A 78 4.02 -9.30 7.40
C THR A 78 4.14 -10.72 7.95
N ALA A 79 5.03 -10.93 8.92
CA ALA A 79 5.25 -12.25 9.54
C ALA A 79 4.02 -12.80 10.28
N ARG A 80 3.03 -11.95 10.56
CA ARG A 80 1.80 -12.31 11.30
C ARG A 80 0.69 -12.87 10.43
N LEU A 81 0.84 -12.78 9.11
CA LEU A 81 -0.12 -13.33 8.16
C LEU A 81 0.51 -14.52 7.43
N ASP A 82 -0.20 -15.64 7.40
CA ASP A 82 0.24 -16.85 6.69
C ASP A 82 0.34 -16.61 5.17
N GLU A 83 -0.42 -15.65 4.65
CA GLU A 83 -0.39 -15.22 3.25
C GLU A 83 -0.41 -13.68 3.15
N PRO A 84 0.18 -13.10 2.09
CA PRO A 84 0.05 -11.66 1.85
C PRO A 84 -1.40 -11.23 1.67
N ILE A 85 -1.68 -9.97 2.00
CA ILE A 85 -2.88 -9.29 1.51
C ILE A 85 -2.60 -8.82 0.09
N ARG A 86 -3.45 -9.21 -0.85
CA ARG A 86 -3.28 -8.90 -2.27
C ARG A 86 -4.32 -7.93 -2.79
N ILE A 87 -3.87 -6.78 -3.28
CA ILE A 87 -4.71 -5.78 -3.93
C ILE A 87 -4.45 -5.88 -5.43
N MET A 88 -5.35 -6.55 -6.15
CA MET A 88 -5.11 -6.96 -7.53
C MET A 88 -5.57 -5.90 -8.55
N ASN A 89 -4.94 -5.94 -9.73
CA ASN A 89 -5.32 -5.21 -10.94
C ASN A 89 -5.49 -3.71 -10.74
N LYS A 90 -4.48 -3.06 -10.16
CA LYS A 90 -4.49 -1.62 -9.90
C LYS A 90 -3.71 -0.87 -10.96
N ALA A 91 -4.33 0.18 -11.49
CA ALA A 91 -3.68 1.07 -12.42
C ALA A 91 -2.69 1.96 -11.68
N ILE A 92 -1.42 1.91 -12.09
CA ILE A 92 -0.36 2.80 -11.59
C ILE A 92 0.28 3.46 -12.81
N THR A 93 0.30 4.79 -12.83
CA THR A 93 0.92 5.53 -13.92
C THR A 93 2.44 5.31 -13.92
N SER A 94 3.07 5.38 -15.09
CA SER A 94 4.54 5.25 -15.19
C SER A 94 5.27 6.32 -14.36
N GLU A 95 4.68 7.50 -14.23
CA GLU A 95 5.19 8.59 -13.38
C GLU A 95 5.14 8.19 -11.89
N THR A 96 3.99 7.72 -11.40
CA THR A 96 3.85 7.24 -10.01
C THR A 96 4.81 6.08 -9.74
N LEU A 97 4.92 5.13 -10.65
CA LEU A 97 5.83 4.00 -10.47
C LEU A 97 7.29 4.45 -10.44
N GLY A 98 7.71 5.30 -11.37
CA GLY A 98 9.07 5.84 -11.41
C GLY A 98 9.43 6.62 -10.14
N ALA A 99 8.49 7.40 -9.61
CA ALA A 99 8.66 8.09 -8.33
C ALA A 99 8.81 7.10 -7.17
N ILE A 100 8.07 5.99 -7.14
CA ILE A 100 8.26 4.94 -6.14
C ILE A 100 9.64 4.29 -6.30
N GLU A 101 10.04 3.91 -7.52
CA GLU A 101 11.36 3.32 -7.81
C GLU A 101 12.50 4.22 -7.33
N ASP A 102 12.43 5.52 -7.61
CA ASP A 102 13.43 6.50 -7.18
C ASP A 102 13.54 6.58 -5.66
N ARG A 103 12.41 6.54 -4.93
CA ARG A 103 12.38 6.64 -3.46
C ARG A 103 12.87 5.35 -2.81
N VAL A 104 12.54 4.20 -3.38
CA VAL A 104 13.07 2.90 -2.96
C VAL A 104 14.59 2.87 -3.13
N ASN A 105 15.11 3.31 -4.28
CA ASN A 105 16.56 3.34 -4.54
C ASN A 105 17.32 4.31 -3.62
N LYS A 106 16.65 5.36 -3.15
CA LYS A 106 17.20 6.34 -2.19
C LYS A 106 17.04 5.92 -0.72
N ASN A 107 16.47 4.75 -0.44
CA ASN A 107 16.13 4.28 0.92
C ASN A 107 15.32 5.31 1.72
N VAL A 108 14.40 6.01 1.05
CA VAL A 108 13.49 6.95 1.72
C VAL A 108 12.44 6.16 2.51
N HIS A 109 12.05 6.67 3.67
CA HIS A 109 10.98 6.06 4.46
C HIS A 109 9.65 6.14 3.71
N ILE A 110 9.06 4.97 3.43
CA ILE A 110 7.78 4.85 2.74
C ILE A 110 6.69 4.53 3.77
N VAL A 111 5.56 5.22 3.64
CA VAL A 111 4.37 4.97 4.44
C VAL A 111 3.19 4.66 3.52
N LEU A 112 2.37 3.70 3.91
CA LEU A 112 1.12 3.37 3.24
C LEU A 112 -0.01 4.05 4.01
N THR A 113 -0.88 4.75 3.30
CA THR A 113 -2.05 5.44 3.88
C THR A 113 -3.24 5.38 2.92
N THR A 114 -4.37 5.95 3.33
CA THR A 114 -5.60 6.03 2.53
C THR A 114 -6.12 7.46 2.47
N ASN A 115 -6.86 7.81 1.42
CA ASN A 115 -7.44 9.15 1.26
C ASN A 115 -8.69 9.42 2.13
N VAL A 116 -9.23 8.40 2.80
CA VAL A 116 -10.47 8.50 3.58
C VAL A 116 -10.24 8.71 5.07
N SER A 117 -8.99 8.93 5.48
CA SER A 117 -8.62 9.14 6.88
C SER A 117 -7.71 10.36 7.03
N GLU A 118 -8.16 11.33 7.82
CA GLU A 118 -7.37 12.54 8.14
C GLU A 118 -6.49 12.34 9.39
N GLU A 119 -6.77 11.33 10.22
CA GLU A 119 -6.08 11.07 11.49
C GLU A 119 -5.36 9.70 11.48
N ASP A 120 -4.04 9.72 11.66
CA ASP A 120 -3.18 8.61 12.16
C ASP A 120 -3.27 7.21 11.50
N ASN A 121 -3.91 7.07 10.35
CA ASN A 121 -3.96 5.82 9.60
C ASN A 121 -2.85 5.70 8.55
N TRP A 122 -1.62 5.73 9.07
CA TRP A 122 -0.40 5.46 8.35
C TRP A 122 0.24 4.16 8.84
N ILE A 123 0.76 3.39 7.89
CA ILE A 123 1.45 2.13 8.11
C ILE A 123 2.86 2.30 7.56
N ARG A 124 3.86 2.22 8.43
CA ARG A 124 5.27 2.30 8.01
C ARG A 124 5.64 1.03 7.27
N VAL A 125 6.20 1.18 6.08
CA VAL A 125 6.68 0.07 5.26
C VAL A 125 8.18 -0.08 5.50
N SER A 126 8.59 -1.24 6.01
CA SER A 126 10.00 -1.56 6.28
C SER A 126 10.79 -1.78 4.99
N ALA A 127 10.17 -2.33 3.95
CA ALA A 127 10.78 -2.53 2.65
C ALA A 127 9.76 -2.48 1.52
N THR A 128 10.15 -1.89 0.39
CA THR A 128 9.33 -1.88 -0.83
C THR A 128 10.10 -2.53 -1.97
N HIS A 129 9.44 -3.43 -2.70
CA HIS A 129 10.03 -4.15 -3.82
C HIS A 129 9.15 -4.01 -5.05
N ILE A 130 9.76 -3.69 -6.19
CA ILE A 130 9.08 -3.66 -7.49
C ILE A 130 9.68 -4.80 -8.30
N LYS A 131 8.85 -5.79 -8.68
CA LYS A 131 9.33 -7.00 -9.36
C LYS A 131 8.29 -7.58 -10.30
N ASP A 132 8.76 -8.36 -11.26
CA ASP A 132 7.91 -9.22 -12.07
C ASP A 132 7.42 -10.39 -11.20
N CYS A 133 6.11 -10.49 -11.02
CA CYS A 133 5.51 -11.61 -10.30
C CYS A 133 4.93 -12.53 -11.36
N GLU A 134 5.66 -13.58 -11.72
CA GLU A 134 5.08 -14.65 -12.52
C GLU A 134 3.88 -15.22 -11.75
N ARG A 135 2.71 -15.26 -12.39
CA ARG A 135 1.56 -15.99 -11.83
C ARG A 135 2.00 -17.45 -11.71
N ALA A 136 2.24 -17.89 -10.47
CA ALA A 136 2.41 -19.31 -10.15
C ALA A 136 1.19 -20.12 -10.62
#